data_AF-A0A7V4Y151-F1
#
_entry.id   AF-A0A7V4Y151-F1
#
_cell.length_a   1.000
_cell.length_b   1.000
_cell.length_c   1.000
_cell.angle_alpha   90.00
_cell.angle_beta   90.00
_cell.angle_gamma   90.00
#
_symmetry.space_group_name_H-M   'P 1'
#
loop_
_entity.id
_entity.type
_entity.pdbx_description
1 polymer ?
#
loop_
_entity_poly.entity_id
_entity_poly.type
_entity_poly.pdbx_seq_one_letter_code
_entity_poly.pdbx_strand_id
1 'polypeptide(L)'
;MEDIYVKERDRARIPEKYKWDLTEIYPDDEAWAQAKEKIRSDLPMISHFKGKLSDSAEHLFNCLDLMNYFKKECARLTSYANMKSDLDTRDSKYLAMVEEMNRLGSDFSALSSFVEPEILRIEPERISAFITQEPRLSIYRHILDDIHRKRAHTGTEGEEKILAQASLIADAPESIYNVFSNADFPFPEVKLVDGTIVRLDHAAFSLHKRSPVR
;
A
#
# COMPACT_ATOMS: atom_id res chain seq x y z
N MET A 1 17.78 -35.18 -1.59
CA MET A 1 18.22 -34.54 -2.84
C MET A 1 18.81 -33.21 -2.42
N GLU A 2 20.13 -33.06 -2.47
CA GLU A 2 20.75 -31.75 -2.19
C GLU A 2 20.20 -30.75 -3.20
N ASP A 3 19.67 -29.64 -2.70
CA ASP A 3 19.11 -28.56 -3.50
C ASP A 3 20.26 -27.89 -4.27
N ILE A 4 20.53 -28.38 -5.48
CA ILE A 4 21.67 -27.97 -6.33
C ILE A 4 21.68 -26.47 -6.66
N TYR A 5 20.58 -25.77 -6.36
CA TYR A 5 20.41 -24.34 -6.64
C TYR A 5 20.67 -23.43 -5.43
N VAL A 6 20.54 -23.91 -4.19
CA VAL A 6 20.65 -23.05 -2.99
C VAL A 6 21.79 -23.53 -2.09
N LYS A 7 22.99 -22.99 -2.35
CA LYS A 7 24.22 -23.35 -1.62
C LYS A 7 24.37 -22.67 -0.25
N GLU A 8 23.75 -21.52 -0.03
CA GLU A 8 23.78 -20.78 1.24
C GLU A 8 22.44 -20.09 1.48
N ARG A 9 21.89 -20.26 2.69
CA ARG A 9 20.58 -19.72 3.10
C ARG A 9 20.70 -18.72 4.25
N ASP A 10 21.87 -18.62 4.89
CA ASP A 10 22.16 -17.61 5.90
C ASP A 10 22.55 -16.30 5.22
N ARG A 11 21.69 -15.28 5.39
CA ARG A 11 21.87 -13.97 4.80
C ARG A 11 23.20 -13.32 5.21
N ALA A 12 23.66 -13.56 6.44
CA ALA A 12 24.89 -12.97 6.95
C ALA A 12 26.15 -13.48 6.22
N ARG A 13 26.08 -14.69 5.64
CA ARG A 13 27.20 -15.36 4.97
C ARG A 13 27.32 -15.03 3.48
N ILE A 14 26.35 -14.31 2.92
CA ILE A 14 26.40 -13.87 1.53
C ILE A 14 27.50 -12.79 1.37
N PRO A 15 28.38 -12.88 0.35
CA PRO A 15 29.38 -11.84 0.08
C PRO A 15 28.75 -10.47 -0.22
N GLU A 16 29.39 -9.38 0.23
CA GLU A 16 28.82 -8.02 0.15
C GLU A 16 28.47 -7.57 -1.27
N LYS A 17 29.30 -7.93 -2.26
CA LYS A 17 29.04 -7.65 -3.68
C LYS A 17 27.73 -8.22 -4.24
N TYR A 18 27.08 -9.12 -3.51
CA TYR A 18 25.77 -9.70 -3.85
C TYR A 18 24.66 -9.21 -2.92
N LYS A 19 24.93 -8.19 -2.10
CA LYS A 19 23.94 -7.53 -1.25
C LYS A 19 23.51 -6.22 -1.91
N TRP A 20 22.22 -5.90 -1.82
CA TRP A 20 21.77 -4.54 -2.10
C TRP A 20 22.34 -3.58 -1.06
N ASP A 21 22.64 -2.36 -1.48
CA ASP A 21 23.07 -1.29 -0.59
C ASP A 21 21.85 -0.45 -0.19
N LEU A 22 21.47 -0.53 1.09
CA LEU A 22 20.35 0.25 1.64
C LEU A 22 20.81 1.54 2.33
N THR A 23 22.12 1.78 2.42
CA THR A 23 22.68 2.95 3.10
C THR A 23 22.33 4.25 2.40
N GLU A 24 22.06 4.18 1.08
CA GLU A 24 21.54 5.27 0.25
C GLU A 24 20.13 5.72 0.65
N ILE A 25 19.34 4.87 1.29
CA ILE A 25 17.99 5.22 1.79
C ILE A 25 18.10 5.75 3.22
N TYR A 26 18.72 4.98 4.10
CA TYR A 26 19.10 5.37 5.45
C TYR A 26 20.45 4.74 5.81
N PRO A 27 21.41 5.50 6.39
CA PRO A 27 22.73 4.98 6.75
C PRO A 27 22.65 3.76 7.67
N ASP A 28 21.72 3.78 8.61
CA ASP A 28 21.47 2.72 9.59
C ASP A 28 20.02 2.75 10.11
N ASP A 29 19.70 1.78 10.96
CA ASP A 29 18.38 1.63 11.56
C ASP A 29 18.05 2.75 12.56
N GLU A 30 19.06 3.44 13.10
CA GLU A 30 18.90 4.54 14.04
C GLU A 30 18.48 5.82 13.31
N ALA A 31 19.12 6.14 12.18
CA ALA A 31 18.72 7.22 11.29
C ALA A 31 17.28 7.02 10.77
N TRP A 32 16.91 5.78 10.45
CA TRP A 32 15.52 5.42 10.12
C TRP A 32 14.57 5.66 11.29
N ALA A 33 14.94 5.25 12.51
CA ALA A 33 14.10 5.41 13.70
C ALA A 33 13.84 6.89 14.03
N GLN A 34 14.87 7.74 13.93
CA GLN A 34 14.76 9.19 14.12
C GLN A 34 13.86 9.84 13.06
N ALA A 35 14.01 9.45 11.80
CA ALA A 35 13.14 9.95 10.72
C ALA A 35 11.68 9.57 10.94
N LYS A 36 11.42 8.31 11.33
CA LYS A 36 10.07 7.84 11.68
C LYS A 36 9.47 8.61 12.86
N GLU A 37 10.26 8.84 13.91
CA GLU A 37 9.82 9.60 15.08
C GLU A 37 9.37 11.01 14.70
N LYS A 38 10.16 11.69 13.88
CA LYS A 38 9.83 13.02 13.36
C LYS A 38 8.50 13.02 12.58
N ILE A 39 8.32 12.06 11.67
CA ILE A 39 7.06 11.96 10.92
C ILE A 39 5.88 11.71 11.86
N ARG A 40 6.05 10.85 12.87
CA ARG A 40 5.00 10.57 13.85
C ARG A 40 4.64 11.81 14.67
N SER A 41 5.61 12.62 15.09
CA SER A 41 5.36 13.84 15.85
C SER A 41 4.68 14.94 15.01
N ASP A 42 4.99 15.00 13.71
CA ASP A 42 4.48 16.04 12.82
C ASP A 42 3.08 15.69 12.28
N LEU A 43 2.70 14.41 12.26
CA LEU A 43 1.44 13.91 11.69
C LEU A 43 0.17 14.64 12.19
N PRO A 44 0.02 14.97 13.49
CA PRO A 44 -1.15 15.70 14.00
C PRO A 44 -1.33 17.09 13.40
N MET A 45 -0.30 17.68 12.76
CA MET A 45 -0.41 18.98 12.09
C MET A 45 -1.48 18.96 10.99
N ILE A 46 -1.72 17.82 10.33
CA ILE A 46 -2.74 17.67 9.29
C ILE A 46 -4.13 18.09 9.79
N SER A 47 -4.47 17.75 11.04
CA SER A 47 -5.80 18.05 11.60
C SER A 47 -6.08 19.55 11.72
N HIS A 48 -5.07 20.42 11.67
CA HIS A 48 -5.27 21.87 11.72
C HIS A 48 -5.97 22.43 10.48
N PHE A 49 -5.92 21.69 9.36
CA PHE A 49 -6.57 22.04 8.09
C PHE A 49 -8.03 21.60 8.00
N LYS A 50 -8.50 20.74 8.92
CA LYS A 50 -9.85 20.22 8.91
C LYS A 50 -10.89 21.33 9.02
N GLY A 51 -11.84 21.33 8.09
CA GLY A 51 -12.91 22.33 7.95
C GLY A 51 -12.47 23.64 7.32
N LYS A 52 -11.20 23.79 6.89
CA LYS A 52 -10.61 25.06 6.45
C LYS A 52 -10.07 25.04 5.03
N LEU A 53 -10.18 23.91 4.31
CA LEU A 53 -9.64 23.79 2.95
C LEU A 53 -10.27 24.75 1.95
N SER A 54 -11.50 25.19 2.23
CA SER A 54 -12.19 26.17 1.39
C SER A 54 -11.90 27.63 1.77
N ASP A 55 -11.22 27.91 2.88
CA ASP A 55 -11.05 29.27 3.40
C ASP A 55 -10.18 30.13 2.48
N SER A 56 -9.11 29.57 1.92
CA SER A 56 -8.20 30.28 1.00
C SER A 56 -7.39 29.31 0.13
N ALA A 57 -6.86 29.83 -0.99
CA ALA A 57 -5.96 29.09 -1.87
C ALA A 57 -4.68 28.63 -1.14
N GLU A 58 -4.16 29.47 -0.25
CA GLU A 58 -2.99 29.16 0.57
C GLU A 58 -3.24 28.00 1.55
N HIS A 59 -4.41 27.97 2.21
CA HIS A 59 -4.77 26.88 3.10
C HIS A 59 -4.87 25.54 2.37
N LEU A 60 -5.50 25.53 1.19
CA LEU A 60 -5.56 24.35 0.34
C LEU A 60 -4.16 23.90 -0.08
N PHE A 61 -3.31 24.83 -0.53
CA PHE A 61 -1.93 24.53 -0.93
C PHE A 61 -1.13 23.91 0.20
N ASN A 62 -1.12 24.55 1.36
CA ASN A 62 -0.34 24.11 2.52
C ASN A 62 -0.79 22.71 3.00
N CYS A 63 -2.08 22.39 2.93
CA CYS A 63 -2.57 21.05 3.23
C CYS A 63 -2.05 20.02 2.23
N LEU A 64 -2.16 20.30 0.92
CA LEU A 64 -1.74 19.37 -0.13
C LEU A 64 -0.23 19.15 -0.13
N ASP A 65 0.55 20.21 0.11
CA ASP A 65 2.00 20.13 0.20
C ASP A 65 2.45 19.32 1.42
N LEU A 66 1.84 19.56 2.58
CA LEU A 66 2.11 18.78 3.79
C LEU A 66 1.76 17.29 3.59
N MET A 67 0.61 16.99 2.97
CA MET A 67 0.25 15.61 2.63
C MET A 67 1.26 14.96 1.68
N ASN A 68 1.74 15.70 0.68
CA ASN A 68 2.71 15.19 -0.28
C ASN A 68 4.07 14.92 0.38
N TYR A 69 4.52 15.82 1.28
CA TYR A 69 5.69 15.61 2.12
C TYR A 69 5.56 14.31 2.94
N PHE A 70 4.46 14.13 3.67
CA PHE A 70 4.24 12.91 4.45
C PHE A 70 4.18 11.65 3.60
N LYS A 71 3.48 11.68 2.46
CA LYS A 71 3.46 10.54 1.53
C LYS A 71 4.86 10.14 1.08
N LYS A 72 5.70 11.12 0.72
CA LYS A 72 7.07 10.89 0.28
C LYS A 72 7.94 10.29 1.39
N GLU A 73 7.91 10.86 2.58
CA GLU A 73 8.73 10.39 3.70
C GLU A 73 8.27 9.03 4.21
N CYS A 74 6.95 8.80 4.32
CA CYS A 74 6.39 7.49 4.64
C CYS A 74 6.77 6.44 3.59
N ALA A 75 6.71 6.77 2.29
CA ALA A 75 7.13 5.85 1.23
C ALA A 75 8.60 5.44 1.40
N ARG A 76 9.50 6.40 1.66
CA ARG A 76 10.92 6.13 1.90
C ARG A 76 11.15 5.26 3.13
N LEU A 77 10.48 5.56 4.25
CA LEU A 77 10.56 4.78 5.49
C LEU A 77 10.07 3.34 5.30
N THR A 78 8.93 3.17 4.61
CA THR A 78 8.36 1.86 4.29
C THR A 78 9.24 1.07 3.34
N SER A 79 9.80 1.70 2.31
CA SER A 79 10.74 1.04 1.40
C SER A 79 11.95 0.46 2.14
N TYR A 80 12.56 1.23 3.05
CA TYR A 80 13.69 0.72 3.84
C TYR A 80 13.29 -0.48 4.71
N ALA A 81 12.17 -0.39 5.43
CA ALA A 81 11.68 -1.46 6.30
C ALA A 81 11.35 -2.74 5.51
N ASN A 82 10.64 -2.62 4.39
CA ASN A 82 10.30 -3.75 3.51
C ASN A 82 11.56 -4.38 2.92
N MET A 83 12.47 -3.58 2.35
CA MET A 83 13.71 -4.12 1.79
C MET A 83 14.59 -4.77 2.86
N LYS A 84 14.63 -4.26 4.10
CA LYS A 84 15.30 -4.95 5.19
C LYS A 84 14.62 -6.26 5.56
N SER A 85 13.28 -6.30 5.59
CA SER A 85 12.52 -7.52 5.88
C SER A 85 12.69 -8.59 4.79
N ASP A 86 12.74 -8.19 3.52
CA ASP A 86 12.92 -9.09 2.38
C ASP A 86 14.29 -9.78 2.36
N LEU A 87 15.26 -9.29 3.13
CA LEU A 87 16.57 -9.93 3.29
C LEU A 87 16.51 -11.29 3.98
N ASP A 88 15.68 -11.37 5.01
CA ASP A 88 15.41 -12.57 5.77
C ASP A 88 14.10 -12.38 6.53
N THR A 89 13.02 -12.94 5.97
CA THR A 89 11.67 -12.83 6.56
C THR A 89 11.52 -13.60 7.88
N ARG A 90 12.58 -14.26 8.37
CA ARG A 90 12.64 -14.86 9.72
C ARG A 90 13.13 -13.88 10.77
N ASP A 91 13.71 -12.74 10.39
CA ASP A 91 14.21 -11.74 11.32
C ASP A 91 13.04 -10.90 11.88
N SER A 92 12.69 -11.17 13.14
CA SER A 92 11.57 -10.51 13.81
C SER A 92 11.77 -9.01 13.99
N LYS A 93 13.02 -8.51 14.00
CA LYS A 93 13.30 -7.07 14.10
C LYS A 93 12.77 -6.34 12.88
N TYR A 94 13.06 -6.84 11.69
CA TYR A 94 12.66 -6.17 10.44
C TYR A 94 11.19 -6.37 10.12
N LEU A 95 10.60 -7.51 10.50
CA LEU A 95 9.14 -7.67 10.50
C LEU A 95 8.45 -6.63 11.41
N ALA A 96 8.98 -6.37 12.61
CA ALA A 96 8.43 -5.35 13.50
C ALA A 96 8.51 -3.93 12.90
N MET A 97 9.57 -3.61 12.17
CA MET A 97 9.70 -2.33 11.45
C MET A 97 8.63 -2.16 10.36
N VAL A 98 8.31 -3.22 9.62
CA VAL A 98 7.21 -3.21 8.64
C VAL A 98 5.86 -2.94 9.34
N GLU A 99 5.60 -3.62 10.45
CA GLU A 99 4.38 -3.42 11.24
C GLU A 99 4.26 -2.01 11.83
N GLU A 100 5.37 -1.41 12.24
CA GLU A 100 5.39 0.00 12.67
C GLU A 100 4.99 0.95 11.55
N MET A 101 5.46 0.71 10.33
CA MET A 101 5.09 1.52 9.16
C MET A 101 3.64 1.31 8.73
N ASN A 102 3.11 0.09 8.85
CA ASN A 102 1.70 -0.21 8.62
C ASN A 102 0.80 0.60 9.57
N ARG A 103 1.16 0.65 10.86
CA ARG A 103 0.46 1.49 11.86
C ARG A 103 0.53 2.97 11.52
N LEU A 104 1.74 3.49 11.22
CA LEU A 104 1.92 4.90 10.87
C LEU A 104 1.11 5.29 9.61
N GLY A 105 1.07 4.42 8.60
CA GLY A 105 0.25 4.61 7.40
C GLY A 105 -1.26 4.64 7.71
N SER A 106 -1.70 3.81 8.66
CA SER A 106 -3.09 3.76 9.11
C SER A 106 -3.48 5.04 9.85
N ASP A 107 -2.62 5.52 10.75
CA ASP A 107 -2.80 6.80 11.47
C ASP A 107 -2.85 7.98 10.49
N PHE A 108 -1.95 8.01 9.50
CA PHE A 108 -1.93 9.06 8.47
C PHE A 108 -3.22 9.06 7.64
N SER A 109 -3.69 7.89 7.22
CA SER A 109 -4.95 7.73 6.49
C SER A 109 -6.14 8.24 7.31
N ALA A 110 -6.22 7.84 8.59
CA ALA A 110 -7.28 8.28 9.49
C ALA A 110 -7.28 9.82 9.67
N LEU A 111 -6.11 10.41 9.92
CA LEU A 111 -5.97 11.85 10.15
C LEU A 111 -6.24 12.69 8.90
N SER A 112 -5.96 12.17 7.70
CA SER A 112 -6.17 12.87 6.43
C SER A 112 -7.48 12.53 5.72
N SER A 113 -8.29 11.62 6.28
CA SER A 113 -9.56 11.15 5.69
C SER A 113 -10.58 12.25 5.35
N PHE A 114 -10.48 13.41 6.01
CA PHE A 114 -11.37 14.56 5.74
C PHE A 114 -11.03 15.31 4.45
N VAL A 115 -9.79 15.19 3.94
CA VAL A 115 -9.28 16.09 2.90
C VAL A 115 -10.03 15.93 1.59
N GLU A 116 -10.19 14.69 1.13
CA GLU A 116 -10.89 14.41 -0.13
C GLU A 116 -12.38 14.80 -0.06
N PRO A 117 -13.16 14.43 0.97
CA PRO A 117 -14.54 14.90 1.15
C PRO A 117 -14.67 16.42 1.22
N GLU A 118 -13.73 17.12 1.87
CA GLU A 118 -13.77 18.57 1.95
C GLU A 118 -13.47 19.23 0.60
N ILE A 119 -12.47 18.75 -0.15
CA ILE A 119 -12.18 19.23 -1.51
C ILE A 119 -13.38 19.00 -2.44
N LEU A 120 -14.04 17.83 -2.32
CA LEU A 120 -15.20 17.47 -3.12
C LEU A 120 -16.37 18.45 -2.95
N ARG A 121 -16.48 19.07 -1.76
CA ARG A 121 -17.50 20.09 -1.44
C ARG A 121 -17.14 21.49 -1.95
N ILE A 122 -15.90 21.74 -2.37
CA ILE A 122 -15.50 23.02 -2.95
C ILE A 122 -15.97 23.05 -4.41
N GLU A 123 -16.69 24.10 -4.80
CA GLU A 123 -17.17 24.24 -6.18
C GLU A 123 -15.99 24.34 -7.19
N PRO A 124 -16.10 23.73 -8.39
CA PRO A 124 -15.04 23.72 -9.40
C PRO A 124 -14.53 25.11 -9.79
N GLU A 125 -15.42 26.10 -9.84
CA GLU A 125 -15.08 27.49 -10.15
C GLU A 125 -14.19 28.09 -9.07
N ARG A 126 -14.42 27.73 -7.80
CA ARG A 126 -13.61 28.19 -6.66
C ARG A 126 -12.23 27.53 -6.66
N ILE A 127 -12.12 26.25 -6.99
CA ILE A 127 -10.81 25.60 -7.19
C ILE A 127 -10.05 26.25 -8.34
N SER A 128 -10.72 26.55 -9.45
CA SER A 128 -10.11 27.26 -10.59
C SER A 128 -9.61 28.65 -10.19
N ALA A 129 -10.37 29.38 -9.38
CA ALA A 129 -9.95 30.66 -8.82
C ALA A 129 -8.75 30.50 -7.87
N PHE A 130 -8.73 29.46 -7.02
CA PHE A 130 -7.61 29.18 -6.13
C PHE A 130 -6.31 28.89 -6.88
N ILE A 131 -6.36 28.10 -7.96
CA ILE A 131 -5.17 27.83 -8.79
C ILE A 131 -4.66 29.12 -9.45
N THR A 132 -5.54 30.07 -9.76
CA THR A 132 -5.14 31.38 -10.31
C THR A 132 -4.53 32.28 -9.25
N GLN A 133 -5.06 32.26 -8.02
CA GLN A 133 -4.57 33.07 -6.89
C GLN A 133 -3.25 32.55 -6.31
N GLU A 134 -3.07 31.22 -6.26
CA GLU A 134 -1.88 30.54 -5.77
C GLU A 134 -1.33 29.62 -6.87
N PRO A 135 -0.43 30.12 -7.74
CA PRO A 135 0.12 29.35 -8.85
C PRO A 135 0.83 28.06 -8.43
N ARG A 136 1.32 27.95 -7.18
CA ARG A 136 1.92 26.70 -6.68
C ARG A 136 0.91 25.55 -6.62
N LEU A 137 -0.40 25.81 -6.54
CA LEU A 137 -1.43 24.77 -6.65
C LEU A 137 -1.47 24.08 -8.02
N SER A 138 -0.88 24.67 -9.06
CA SER A 138 -0.89 24.10 -10.41
C SER A 138 -0.31 22.69 -10.47
N ILE A 139 0.67 22.35 -9.62
CA ILE A 139 1.25 21.00 -9.53
C ILE A 139 0.25 19.96 -9.03
N TYR A 140 -0.78 20.40 -8.29
CA TYR A 140 -1.83 19.54 -7.75
C TYR A 140 -3.11 19.54 -8.60
N ARG A 141 -3.15 20.27 -9.72
CA ARG A 141 -4.34 20.37 -10.58
C ARG A 141 -4.90 19.01 -10.94
N HIS A 142 -4.04 18.07 -11.36
CA HIS A 142 -4.49 16.73 -11.73
C HIS A 142 -5.20 15.99 -10.59
N ILE A 143 -4.70 16.10 -9.35
CA ILE A 143 -5.30 15.47 -8.18
C ILE A 143 -6.63 16.13 -7.84
N LEU A 144 -6.70 17.46 -7.91
CA LEU A 144 -7.94 18.22 -7.67
C LEU A 144 -9.01 17.85 -8.71
N ASP A 145 -8.64 17.76 -9.99
CA ASP A 145 -9.52 17.37 -11.08
C ASP A 145 -10.02 15.92 -10.90
N ASP A 146 -9.16 14.99 -10.47
CA ASP A 146 -9.56 13.60 -10.23
C ASP A 146 -10.50 13.46 -9.02
N ILE A 147 -10.28 14.22 -7.95
CA ILE A 147 -11.21 14.29 -6.81
C ILE A 147 -12.56 14.80 -7.30
N HIS A 148 -12.61 15.91 -8.04
CA HIS A 148 -13.86 16.45 -8.57
C HIS A 148 -14.57 15.53 -9.56
N ARG A 149 -13.83 14.73 -10.33
CA ARG A 149 -14.41 13.69 -11.19
C ARG A 149 -15.25 12.69 -10.39
N LYS A 150 -14.86 12.40 -9.14
CA LYS A 150 -15.62 11.50 -8.26
C LYS A 150 -16.95 12.11 -7.79
N ARG A 151 -17.16 13.42 -7.89
CA ARG A 151 -18.40 14.09 -7.42
C ARG A 151 -19.65 13.51 -8.08
N ALA A 152 -19.58 13.16 -9.37
CA ALA A 152 -20.68 12.53 -10.09
C ALA A 152 -20.97 11.08 -9.66
N HIS A 153 -20.06 10.48 -8.88
CA HIS A 153 -20.09 9.10 -8.42
C HIS A 153 -20.09 8.98 -6.89
N THR A 154 -20.18 10.10 -6.17
CA THR A 154 -20.26 10.13 -4.71
C THR A 154 -21.70 10.48 -4.34
N GLY A 155 -22.36 9.55 -3.66
CA GLY A 155 -23.70 9.74 -3.15
C GLY A 155 -23.74 10.69 -1.95
N THR A 156 -24.93 10.84 -1.40
CA THR A 156 -25.13 11.41 -0.07
C THR A 156 -24.44 10.57 1.00
N GLU A 157 -24.17 11.15 2.16
CA GLU A 157 -23.60 10.42 3.31
C GLU A 157 -24.39 9.16 3.67
N GLY A 158 -25.72 9.19 3.51
CA GLY A 158 -26.59 8.03 3.71
C GLY A 158 -26.37 6.93 2.66
N GLU A 159 -26.24 7.30 1.39
CA GLU A 159 -25.99 6.35 0.29
C GLU A 159 -24.60 5.71 0.40
N GLU A 160 -23.56 6.50 0.68
CA GLU A 160 -22.20 6.01 0.89
C GLU A 160 -22.11 5.07 2.11
N LYS A 161 -22.86 5.36 3.18
CA LYS A 161 -22.96 4.48 4.35
C LYS A 161 -23.61 3.14 4.01
N ILE A 162 -24.66 3.14 3.18
CA ILE A 162 -25.31 1.91 2.72
C ILE A 162 -24.32 1.09 1.88
N LEU A 163 -23.61 1.72 0.94
CA LEU A 163 -22.59 1.06 0.11
C LEU A 163 -21.47 0.45 0.96
N ALA A 164 -20.96 1.20 1.94
CA ALA A 164 -19.92 0.73 2.86
C ALA A 164 -20.39 -0.44 3.75
N GLN A 165 -21.67 -0.51 4.10
CA GLN A 165 -22.22 -1.66 4.84
C GLN A 165 -22.47 -2.86 3.93
N ALA A 166 -22.85 -2.63 2.68
CA ALA A 166 -23.10 -3.67 1.69
C ALA A 166 -21.81 -4.36 1.23
N SER A 167 -20.65 -3.71 1.30
CA SER A 167 -19.36 -4.30 0.89
C SER A 167 -19.03 -5.60 1.63
N LEU A 168 -19.33 -5.67 2.93
CA LEU A 168 -19.14 -6.89 3.73
C LEU A 168 -19.90 -8.10 3.18
N ILE A 169 -21.08 -7.86 2.59
CA ILE A 169 -21.88 -8.91 1.96
C ILE A 169 -21.33 -9.21 0.56
N ALA A 170 -20.90 -8.17 -0.17
CA ALA A 170 -20.33 -8.29 -1.51
C ALA A 170 -19.00 -9.07 -1.54
N ASP A 171 -18.22 -9.05 -0.45
CA ASP A 171 -16.96 -9.78 -0.33
C ASP A 171 -17.15 -11.29 -0.02
N ALA A 172 -18.33 -11.69 0.47
CA ALA A 172 -18.57 -13.06 0.91
C ALA A 172 -18.39 -14.12 -0.19
N PRO A 173 -18.86 -13.94 -1.45
CA PRO A 173 -18.65 -14.92 -2.52
C PRO A 173 -17.17 -15.17 -2.83
N GLU A 174 -16.32 -14.13 -2.82
CA GLU A 174 -14.88 -14.28 -3.04
C GLU A 174 -14.25 -15.09 -1.91
N SER A 175 -14.59 -14.76 -0.66
CA SER A 175 -14.09 -15.49 0.51
C SER A 175 -14.48 -16.98 0.47
N ILE A 176 -15.74 -17.29 0.17
CA ILE A 176 -16.23 -18.66 0.03
C ILE A 176 -15.47 -19.40 -1.09
N TYR A 177 -15.31 -18.76 -2.24
CA TYR A 177 -14.56 -19.34 -3.36
C TYR A 177 -13.10 -19.61 -2.97
N ASN A 178 -12.45 -18.68 -2.27
CA ASN A 178 -11.05 -18.83 -1.85
C ASN A 178 -10.88 -19.98 -0.86
N VAL A 179 -11.78 -20.13 0.12
CA VAL A 179 -11.75 -21.28 1.05
C VAL A 179 -11.97 -22.58 0.29
N PHE A 180 -13.01 -22.63 -0.55
CA PHE A 180 -13.33 -23.83 -1.30
C PHE A 180 -12.18 -24.24 -2.23
N SER A 181 -11.72 -23.34 -3.10
CA SER A 181 -10.71 -23.63 -4.13
C SER A 181 -9.34 -24.00 -3.55
N ASN A 182 -8.93 -23.39 -2.43
CA ASN A 182 -7.58 -23.57 -1.89
C ASN A 182 -7.49 -24.63 -0.78
N ALA A 183 -8.57 -24.87 -0.03
CA ALA A 183 -8.54 -25.78 1.13
C ALA A 183 -9.42 -27.01 0.94
N ASP A 184 -10.67 -26.84 0.52
CA ASP A 184 -11.67 -27.91 0.58
C ASP A 184 -11.85 -28.67 -0.75
N PHE A 185 -11.43 -28.09 -1.87
CA PHE A 185 -11.64 -28.67 -3.19
C PHE A 185 -10.92 -30.03 -3.27
N PRO A 186 -11.65 -31.14 -3.51
CA PRO A 186 -11.05 -32.47 -3.55
C PRO A 186 -10.37 -32.67 -4.90
N PHE A 187 -9.20 -32.05 -5.08
CA PHE A 187 -8.42 -32.19 -6.31
C PHE A 187 -8.10 -33.67 -6.59
N PRO A 188 -8.36 -34.16 -7.81
CA PRO A 188 -8.13 -35.55 -8.15
C PRO A 188 -6.63 -35.86 -8.21
N GLU A 189 -6.29 -37.13 -8.01
CA GLU A 189 -4.95 -37.64 -8.32
C GLU A 189 -4.91 -38.18 -9.74
N VAL A 190 -3.83 -37.89 -10.47
CA VAL A 190 -3.59 -38.40 -11.82
C VAL A 190 -2.20 -39.01 -11.90
N LYS A 191 -2.10 -40.13 -12.61
CA LYS A 191 -0.84 -40.80 -12.91
C LYS A 191 -0.24 -40.24 -14.20
N LEU A 192 0.97 -39.71 -14.11
CA LEU A 192 1.75 -39.21 -15.24
C LEU A 192 2.42 -40.37 -16.01
N VAL A 193 2.97 -40.06 -17.19
CA VAL A 193 3.59 -41.06 -18.09
C VAL A 193 4.84 -41.71 -17.48
N ASP A 194 5.58 -40.98 -16.64
CA ASP A 194 6.72 -41.51 -15.89
C ASP A 194 6.31 -42.37 -14.68
N GLY A 195 5.01 -42.53 -14.44
CA GLY A 195 4.43 -43.30 -13.36
C GLY A 195 4.20 -42.53 -12.06
N THR A 196 4.60 -41.25 -11.98
CA THR A 196 4.39 -40.39 -10.81
C THR A 196 2.90 -40.09 -10.63
N ILE A 197 2.41 -40.20 -9.38
CA ILE A 197 1.05 -39.78 -9.02
C ILE A 197 1.12 -38.37 -8.47
N VAL A 198 0.33 -37.47 -9.04
CA VAL A 198 0.25 -36.07 -8.60
C VAL A 198 -1.19 -35.70 -8.28
N ARG A 199 -1.38 -35.00 -7.15
CA ARG A 199 -2.65 -34.33 -6.85
C ARG A 199 -2.73 -33.08 -7.72
N LEU A 200 -3.79 -32.95 -8.51
CA LEU A 200 -3.93 -31.96 -9.57
C LEU A 200 -4.44 -30.59 -9.04
N ASP A 201 -3.81 -30.09 -7.98
CA ASP A 201 -4.04 -28.75 -7.44
C ASP A 201 -3.50 -27.64 -8.36
N HIS A 202 -3.72 -26.38 -8.01
CA HIS A 202 -3.38 -25.22 -8.85
C HIS A 202 -1.91 -25.19 -9.32
N ALA A 203 -0.98 -25.58 -8.45
CA ALA A 203 0.45 -25.62 -8.77
C ALA A 203 0.78 -26.80 -9.70
N ALA A 204 0.29 -27.99 -9.35
CA ALA A 204 0.50 -29.20 -10.16
C ALA A 204 -0.11 -29.07 -11.56
N PHE A 205 -1.34 -28.54 -11.68
CA PHE A 205 -1.96 -28.27 -12.98
C PHE A 205 -1.11 -27.32 -13.82
N SER A 206 -0.61 -26.24 -13.21
CA SER A 206 0.21 -25.24 -13.91
C SER A 206 1.54 -25.79 -14.40
N LEU A 207 2.16 -26.70 -13.63
CA LEU A 207 3.38 -27.39 -14.00
C LEU A 207 3.12 -28.40 -15.14
N HIS A 208 2.15 -29.30 -14.95
CA HIS A 208 1.96 -30.46 -15.82
C HIS A 208 1.21 -30.15 -17.12
N LYS A 209 0.41 -29.06 -17.20
CA LYS A 209 -0.17 -28.61 -18.48
C LYS A 209 0.89 -28.21 -19.53
N ARG A 210 2.13 -27.95 -19.09
CA ARG A 210 3.29 -27.64 -19.95
C ARG A 210 4.07 -28.88 -20.35
N SER A 211 3.62 -30.08 -19.94
CA SER A 211 4.25 -31.34 -20.33
C SER A 211 4.29 -31.44 -21.86
N PRO A 212 5.46 -31.79 -22.46
CA PRO A 212 5.55 -32.06 -23.89
C PRO A 212 4.88 -33.40 -24.26
N VAL A 213 4.60 -34.23 -23.26
CA VAL A 213 3.93 -35.53 -23.42
C VAL A 213 2.43 -35.33 -23.21
N ARG A 214 1.64 -35.61 -24.24
CA ARG A 214 0.17 -35.51 -24.26
C ARG A 214 -0.51 -36.72 -23.65
#